data_AF-A0A409WC81-F1
#
_entry.id   AF-A0A409WC81-F1
#
_cell.length_a   1.000
_cell.length_b   1.000
_cell.length_c   1.000
_cell.angle_alpha   90.00
_cell.angle_beta   90.00
_cell.angle_gamma   90.00
#
_symmetry.space_group_name_H-M   'P 1'
#
loop_
_entity.id
_entity.type
_entity.pdbx_description
1 polymer ?
#
loop_
_entity_poly.entity_id
_entity_poly.type
_entity_poly.pdbx_seq_one_letter_code
_entity_poly.pdbx_strand_id
1 'polypeptide(L)'
;MSVFTGKFNYSPYASNENMFIVLKDGWVERGQVFVFSTFTKDASGVDKRPFDLTTAYVLQAEDASAKTFTIRDLNKKAFYWFHGTRNEDGTITLELHSPNSFDKSTIKLTKLA
;
A
#
# COMPACT_ATOMS: atom_id res chain seq x y z
N MET A 1 5.01 -4.79 15.26
CA MET A 1 5.05 -3.65 14.32
C MET A 1 6.20 -3.83 13.34
N SER A 2 5.94 -3.63 12.05
CA SER A 2 6.95 -3.57 10.99
C SER A 2 6.69 -2.35 10.12
N VAL A 3 7.75 -1.62 9.78
CA VAL A 3 7.68 -0.47 8.87
C VAL A 3 8.39 -0.83 7.58
N PHE A 4 7.78 -0.52 6.45
CA PHE A 4 8.36 -0.69 5.13
C PHE A 4 8.38 0.66 4.42
N THR A 5 9.41 0.92 3.61
CA THR A 5 9.56 2.16 2.87
C THR A 5 10.10 1.91 1.47
N GLY A 6 9.79 2.82 0.55
CA GLY A 6 10.32 2.77 -0.82
C GLY A 6 9.86 3.97 -1.64
N LYS A 7 10.14 3.88 -2.94
CA LYS A 7 9.89 4.96 -3.91
C LYS A 7 8.70 4.62 -4.80
N PHE A 8 7.69 5.49 -4.78
CA PHE A 8 6.48 5.33 -5.56
C PHE A 8 6.51 6.14 -6.86
N ASN A 9 6.04 5.54 -7.94
CA ASN A 9 5.89 6.20 -9.24
C ASN A 9 4.52 5.88 -9.82
N TYR A 10 3.72 6.89 -10.14
CA TYR A 10 2.44 6.72 -10.82
C TYR A 10 2.18 7.93 -11.70
N SER A 11 2.70 7.91 -12.91
CA SER A 11 2.57 9.04 -13.84
C SER A 11 1.09 9.29 -14.23
N PRO A 12 0.65 10.55 -14.37
CA PRO A 12 1.37 11.80 -14.10
C PRO A 12 1.28 12.30 -12.64
N TYR A 13 0.74 11.50 -11.72
CA TYR A 13 0.30 11.92 -10.40
C TYR A 13 1.39 11.87 -9.31
N ALA A 14 2.39 11.02 -9.48
CA ALA A 14 3.51 10.87 -8.56
C ALA A 14 4.80 10.44 -9.28
N SER A 15 5.93 11.04 -8.89
CA SER A 15 7.25 10.69 -9.42
C SER A 15 8.28 10.64 -8.28
N ASN A 16 8.88 9.47 -8.08
CA ASN A 16 9.92 9.21 -7.08
C ASN A 16 9.55 9.63 -5.63
N GLU A 17 8.26 9.49 -5.31
CA GLU A 17 7.69 9.91 -4.03
C GLU A 17 8.00 8.92 -2.91
N ASN A 18 8.10 9.40 -1.67
CA ASN A 18 8.28 8.50 -0.53
C ASN A 18 6.94 7.86 -0.15
N MET A 19 7.00 6.54 0.09
CA MET A 19 5.87 5.80 0.63
C MET A 19 6.31 4.98 1.84
N PHE A 20 5.46 4.93 2.87
CA PHE A 20 5.67 4.11 4.04
C PHE A 20 4.42 3.28 4.34
N ILE A 21 4.65 2.02 4.67
CA ILE A 21 3.63 1.07 5.11
C ILE A 21 3.98 0.63 6.51
N VAL A 22 3.06 0.82 7.45
CA VAL A 22 3.23 0.36 8.83
C VAL A 22 2.23 -0.76 9.09
N LEU A 23 2.73 -1.98 9.22
CA LEU A 23 1.98 -3.10 9.74
C LEU A 23 2.02 -3.01 11.27
N LYS A 24 0.98 -2.44 11.89
CA LYS A 24 0.95 -2.19 13.34
C LYS A 24 1.11 -3.50 14.11
N ASP A 25 0.31 -4.49 13.74
CA ASP A 25 0.25 -5.80 14.39
C ASP A 25 1.15 -6.84 13.71
N GLY A 26 1.90 -6.45 12.66
CA GLY A 26 2.69 -7.36 11.84
C GLY A 26 1.85 -8.06 10.77
N TRP A 27 2.23 -9.29 10.40
CA TRP A 27 1.56 -10.10 9.37
C TRP A 27 0.34 -10.82 9.93
N VAL A 28 -0.67 -10.06 10.35
CA VAL A 28 -1.89 -10.57 10.99
C VAL A 28 -3.09 -10.31 10.08
N GLU A 29 -3.93 -11.34 9.90
CA GLU A 29 -5.19 -11.21 9.16
C GLU A 29 -6.08 -10.13 9.78
N ARG A 30 -6.53 -9.18 8.95
CA ARG A 30 -7.24 -7.96 9.35
C ARG A 30 -6.48 -7.07 10.33
N GLY A 31 -5.16 -7.23 10.46
CA GLY A 31 -4.31 -6.35 11.25
C GLY A 31 -4.29 -4.93 10.69
N GLN A 32 -4.16 -3.94 11.57
CA GLN A 32 -4.21 -2.53 11.15
C GLN A 32 -2.97 -2.16 10.33
N VAL A 33 -3.20 -1.48 9.20
CA VAL A 33 -2.16 -0.96 8.33
C VAL A 33 -2.27 0.55 8.23
N PHE A 34 -1.17 1.26 8.40
CA PHE A 34 -1.09 2.67 8.04
C PHE A 34 -0.36 2.84 6.71
N VAL A 35 -0.97 3.62 5.82
CA VAL A 35 -0.42 3.93 4.49
C VAL A 35 -0.10 5.42 4.45
N PHE A 36 1.18 5.73 4.32
CA PHE A 36 1.68 7.09 4.22
C PHE A 36 2.30 7.29 2.84
N SER A 37 1.84 8.28 2.08
CA SER A 37 2.31 8.48 0.70
C SER A 37 2.26 9.95 0.33
N THR A 38 3.37 10.52 -0.11
CA THR A 38 3.46 11.97 -0.43
C THR A 38 2.80 12.37 -1.76
N PHE A 39 1.83 11.60 -2.27
CA PHE A 39 1.16 11.93 -3.53
C PHE A 39 0.54 13.32 -3.45
N THR A 40 0.94 14.19 -4.36
CA THR A 40 0.39 15.54 -4.44
C THR A 40 -1.01 15.53 -5.02
N LYS A 41 -1.35 14.61 -5.95
CA LYS A 41 -2.66 14.51 -6.60
C LYS A 41 -3.12 13.06 -6.83
N ASP A 42 -4.43 12.82 -6.87
CA ASP A 42 -5.01 11.56 -7.34
C ASP A 42 -5.29 11.57 -8.86
N ALA A 43 -5.83 10.47 -9.40
CA ALA A 43 -6.14 10.39 -10.84
C ALA A 43 -7.30 11.28 -11.31
N SER A 44 -8.02 11.90 -10.39
CA SER A 44 -9.01 12.94 -10.68
C SER A 44 -8.42 14.35 -10.57
N GLY A 45 -7.11 14.47 -10.33
CA GLY A 45 -6.41 15.75 -10.19
C GLY A 45 -6.63 16.43 -8.83
N VAL A 46 -7.26 15.74 -7.88
CA VAL A 46 -7.56 16.27 -6.54
C VAL A 46 -6.31 16.13 -5.69
N ASP A 47 -5.95 17.21 -4.98
CA ASP A 47 -4.80 17.17 -4.08
C ASP A 47 -5.02 16.14 -2.98
N LYS A 48 -4.11 15.16 -2.88
CA LYS A 48 -4.15 14.19 -1.78
C LYS A 48 -3.40 14.76 -0.58
N ARG A 49 -3.95 14.54 0.61
CA ARG A 49 -3.18 14.75 1.83
C ARG A 49 -1.96 13.81 1.74
N PRO A 50 -0.75 14.27 2.13
CA PRO A 50 0.45 13.43 2.16
C PRO A 50 0.28 12.16 3.00
N PHE A 51 -0.74 12.13 3.87
CA PHE A 51 -1.08 11.01 4.72
C PHE A 51 -2.60 10.87 4.79
N ASP A 52 -3.12 9.69 4.42
CA ASP A 52 -4.52 9.33 4.70
C ASP A 52 -4.57 8.51 5.99
N LEU A 53 -4.85 9.19 7.10
CA LEU A 53 -5.05 8.59 8.41
C LEU A 53 -6.52 8.22 8.67
N THR A 54 -7.43 8.56 7.75
CA THR A 54 -8.87 8.37 7.93
C THR A 54 -9.35 7.02 7.40
N THR A 55 -8.65 6.47 6.41
CA THR A 55 -8.95 5.15 5.88
C THR A 55 -8.46 4.06 6.82
N ALA A 56 -9.38 3.22 7.30
CA ALA A 56 -9.08 2.06 8.11
C ALA A 56 -8.57 0.90 7.24
N TYR A 57 -7.34 1.04 6.73
CA TYR A 57 -6.67 -0.02 5.97
C TYR A 57 -6.35 -1.22 6.86
N VAL A 58 -6.59 -2.41 6.31
CA VAL A 58 -6.28 -3.69 6.94
C VAL A 58 -5.51 -4.57 5.97
N LEU A 59 -4.66 -5.44 6.51
CA LEU A 59 -4.02 -6.51 5.75
C LEU A 59 -4.98 -7.69 5.62
N GLN A 60 -5.13 -8.25 4.43
CA GLN A 60 -5.85 -9.51 4.20
C GLN A 60 -4.96 -10.48 3.46
N ALA A 61 -4.63 -11.61 4.08
CA ALA A 61 -3.84 -12.65 3.46
C ALA A 61 -4.68 -13.38 2.39
N GLU A 62 -4.08 -13.67 1.25
CA GLU A 62 -4.72 -14.47 0.19
C GLU A 62 -4.28 -15.94 0.24
N ASP A 63 -3.22 -16.23 0.99
CA ASP A 63 -2.74 -17.56 1.28
C ASP A 63 -2.42 -17.72 2.78
N ALA A 64 -2.29 -18.97 3.24
CA ALA A 64 -2.03 -19.28 4.64
C ALA A 64 -0.69 -18.73 5.17
N SER A 65 0.26 -18.40 4.30
CA SER A 65 1.57 -17.83 4.65
C SER A 65 1.61 -16.30 4.58
N ALA A 66 0.50 -15.67 4.17
CA ALA A 66 0.42 -14.28 3.75
C ALA A 66 1.53 -13.89 2.76
N LYS A 67 1.96 -14.82 1.89
CA LYS A 67 2.95 -14.52 0.85
C LYS A 67 2.34 -13.56 -0.17
N THR A 68 1.09 -13.80 -0.57
CA THR A 68 0.25 -12.81 -1.24
C THR A 68 -0.80 -12.25 -0.28
N PHE A 69 -1.09 -10.96 -0.41
CA PHE A 69 -1.99 -10.24 0.48
C PHE A 69 -2.57 -8.99 -0.20
N THR A 70 -3.58 -8.40 0.42
CA THR A 70 -4.10 -7.09 0.06
C THR A 70 -4.00 -6.12 1.24
N ILE A 71 -3.79 -4.84 0.94
CA ILE A 71 -4.00 -3.74 1.87
C ILE A 71 -5.20 -2.95 1.35
N ARG A 72 -6.34 -3.11 2.01
CA ARG A 72 -7.60 -2.48 1.61
C ARG A 72 -8.37 -1.97 2.81
N ASP A 73 -9.19 -0.95 2.61
CA ASP A 73 -10.05 -0.45 3.67
C ASP A 73 -11.08 -1.52 4.06
N LEU A 74 -11.38 -1.60 5.36
CA LEU A 74 -12.26 -2.65 5.92
C LEU A 74 -13.63 -2.73 5.23
N ASN A 75 -14.14 -1.59 4.75
CA ASN A 75 -15.45 -1.48 4.11
C ASN A 75 -15.39 -1.53 2.57
N LYS A 76 -14.20 -1.72 1.99
CA LYS A 76 -13.94 -1.78 0.54
C LYS A 76 -14.43 -0.56 -0.26
N LYS A 77 -14.56 0.61 0.38
CA LYS A 77 -15.05 1.86 -0.20
C LYS A 77 -13.95 2.69 -0.86
N ALA A 78 -12.69 2.51 -0.48
CA ALA A 78 -11.60 3.26 -1.08
C ALA A 78 -11.45 2.86 -2.56
N PHE A 79 -11.32 3.87 -3.43
CA PHE A 79 -11.15 3.64 -4.86
C PHE A 79 -9.81 2.95 -5.17
N TYR A 80 -8.79 3.20 -4.35
CA TYR A 80 -7.48 2.59 -4.46
C TYR A 80 -7.20 1.63 -3.32
N TRP A 81 -6.59 0.50 -3.66
CA TRP A 81 -6.05 -0.48 -2.71
C TRP A 81 -4.75 -1.06 -3.24
N PHE A 82 -4.05 -1.82 -2.41
CA PHE A 82 -2.82 -2.48 -2.83
C PHE A 82 -2.99 -3.99 -2.84
N HIS A 83 -2.50 -4.64 -3.89
CA HIS A 83 -2.13 -6.05 -3.85
C HIS A 83 -0.64 -6.13 -3.47
N GLY A 84 -0.26 -7.18 -2.76
CA GLY A 84 1.06 -7.27 -2.18
C GLY A 84 1.63 -8.67 -2.26
N THR A 85 2.94 -8.75 -2.46
CA THR A 85 3.73 -9.98 -2.42
C THR A 85 4.92 -9.81 -1.48
N ARG A 86 5.11 -10.78 -0.57
CA ARG A 86 6.33 -10.89 0.25
C ARG A 86 7.40 -11.61 -0.54
N ASN A 87 8.56 -10.96 -0.65
CA ASN A 87 9.72 -11.51 -1.34
C ASN A 87 10.63 -12.25 -0.35
N GLU A 88 11.41 -13.21 -0.85
CA GLU A 88 12.33 -14.02 -0.04
C GLU A 88 13.47 -13.18 0.55
N ASP A 89 13.81 -12.06 -0.08
CA ASP A 89 14.81 -11.07 0.39
C ASP A 89 14.30 -10.18 1.54
N GLY A 90 13.09 -10.44 2.07
CA GLY A 90 12.48 -9.68 3.15
C GLY A 90 11.84 -8.36 2.73
N THR A 91 11.85 -8.04 1.44
CA THR A 91 11.11 -6.90 0.88
C THR A 91 9.65 -7.27 0.59
N ILE A 92 8.82 -6.26 0.34
CA ILE A 92 7.45 -6.44 -0.14
C ILE A 92 7.28 -5.69 -1.44
N THR A 93 6.63 -6.31 -2.41
CA THR A 93 6.18 -5.64 -3.64
C THR A 93 4.72 -5.29 -3.46
N LEU A 94 4.34 -4.05 -3.73
CA LEU A 94 2.95 -3.60 -3.76
C LEU A 94 2.56 -3.12 -5.15
N GLU A 95 1.36 -3.49 -5.57
CA GLU A 95 0.73 -3.08 -6.82
C GLU A 95 -0.49 -2.22 -6.49
N LEU A 96 -0.55 -1.02 -7.06
CA LEU A 96 -1.68 -0.11 -6.88
C LEU A 96 -2.84 -0.52 -7.79
N HIS A 97 -3.91 -0.99 -7.17
CA HIS A 97 -5.12 -1.44 -7.84
C HIS A 97 -6.23 -0.37 -7.76
N SER A 98 -7.15 -0.46 -8.71
CA SER A 98 -8.42 0.29 -8.76
C SER A 98 -9.48 -0.57 -9.44
N PRO A 99 -10.77 -0.19 -9.43
CA PRO A 99 -11.81 -0.97 -10.11
C PRO A 99 -11.58 -1.17 -11.61
N ASN A 100 -10.83 -0.26 -12.23
CA ASN A 100 -10.65 -0.20 -13.69
C ASN A 100 -9.31 -0.76 -14.17
N SER A 101 -8.37 -1.06 -13.26
CA SER A 101 -7.01 -1.48 -13.61
C SER A 101 -6.30 -1.97 -12.34
N PHE A 102 -5.62 -3.11 -12.48
CA PHE A 102 -4.94 -3.80 -11.40
C PHE A 102 -3.47 -3.34 -11.28
N ASP A 103 -2.75 -3.02 -12.36
CA ASP A 103 -1.30 -2.73 -12.25
C ASP A 103 -0.97 -1.26 -12.53
N LYS A 104 -1.58 -0.30 -11.81
CA LYS A 104 -1.35 1.12 -12.08
C LYS A 104 0.06 1.60 -11.71
N SER A 105 0.67 0.93 -10.74
CA SER A 105 2.02 1.19 -10.26
C SER A 105 2.51 0.01 -9.45
N THR A 106 3.79 -0.34 -9.59
CA THR A 106 4.45 -1.38 -8.80
C THR A 106 5.56 -0.75 -7.96
N ILE A 107 5.66 -1.17 -6.71
CA ILE A 107 6.49 -0.54 -5.69
C ILE A 107 7.21 -1.63 -4.93
N LYS A 108 8.54 -1.60 -4.93
CA LYS A 108 9.34 -2.44 -4.03
C LYS A 108 9.62 -1.66 -2.75
N LEU A 109 9.20 -2.20 -1.61
CA LEU A 109 9.40 -1.61 -0.29
C LEU A 109 10.37 -2.49 0.54
N THR A 110 11.35 -1.85 1.16
CA THR A 110 12.29 -2.48 2.09
C THR A 110 11.84 -2.26 3.51
N LYS A 111 12.10 -3.24 4.40
CA LYS A 111 11.82 -3.09 5.82
C LYS A 111 12.77 -2.04 6.42
N LEU A 112 12.23 -1.05 7.13
CA LEU A 112 13.00 -0.12 7.95
C LEU A 112 13.47 -0.88 9.19
N ALA A 113 14.77 -0.75 9.53
CA ALA A 113 15.42 -1.45 10.64
C ALA A 113 14.68 -1.30 11.98
#